data_AF-A0A5C5Z8E2-F1
#
_entry.id   AF-A0A5C5Z8E2-F1
#
_cell.length_a   1.000
_cell.length_b   1.000
_cell.length_c   1.000
_cell.angle_alpha   90.00
_cell.angle_beta   90.00
_cell.angle_gamma   90.00
#
_symmetry.space_group_name_H-M   'P 1'
#
loop_
_entity.id
_entity.type
_entity.pdbx_description
1 polymer ?
#
loop_
_entity_poly.entity_id
_entity_poly.type
_entity_poly.pdbx_seq_one_letter_code
_entity_poly.pdbx_strand_id
1 'polypeptide(L)'
;MQRFIRFAAYLWASPYTLTGITIGLLLGGRFQRIEGVIEISGPRIGDVLHRMYVPAMALTFGHVVFGQTTAALDITRAHERVHVRQYERWGPAFVPMYLLFFSFLYLKGRDGYRENPFEIEAYAVDDFQTPDSD
;
A
#
# COMPACT_ATOMS: atom_id res chain seq x y z
N MET A 1 -3.08 -20.08 -18.13
CA MET A 1 -2.07 -18.99 -18.12
C MET A 1 -2.33 -17.95 -17.01
N GLN A 2 -3.52 -17.33 -16.94
CA GLN A 2 -3.82 -16.29 -15.93
C GLN A 2 -3.66 -16.75 -14.47
N ARG A 3 -4.06 -17.98 -14.13
CA ARG A 3 -3.87 -18.53 -12.77
C ARG A 3 -2.40 -18.68 -12.37
N PHE A 4 -1.55 -19.03 -13.33
CA PHE A 4 -0.11 -19.21 -13.11
C PHE A 4 0.58 -17.86 -12.90
N ILE A 5 0.25 -16.86 -13.73
CA ILE A 5 0.75 -15.49 -13.58
C ILE A 5 0.34 -14.93 -12.22
N ARG A 6 -0.93 -15.14 -11.81
CA ARG A 6 -1.40 -14.73 -10.49
C ARG A 6 -0.63 -15.44 -9.38
N PHE A 7 -0.43 -16.76 -9.46
CA PHE A 7 0.34 -17.48 -8.45
C PHE A 7 1.78 -16.96 -8.34
N ALA A 8 2.44 -16.72 -9.47
CA ALA A 8 3.78 -16.15 -9.50
C ALA A 8 3.82 -14.76 -8.86
N ALA A 9 2.83 -13.89 -9.13
CA ALA A 9 2.72 -12.57 -8.52
C ALA A 9 2.56 -12.64 -6.98
N TYR A 10 1.74 -13.56 -6.47
CA TYR A 10 1.60 -13.77 -5.02
C TYR A 10 2.89 -14.31 -4.40
N LEU A 11 3.57 -15.27 -5.06
CA LEU A 11 4.84 -15.79 -4.56
C LEU A 11 5.92 -14.71 -4.56
N TRP A 12 5.94 -13.86 -5.59
CA TRP A 12 6.87 -12.76 -5.75
C TRP A 12 6.67 -11.67 -4.68
N ALA A 13 5.43 -11.33 -4.34
CA ALA A 13 5.09 -10.40 -3.25
C ALA A 13 5.05 -11.05 -1.85
N SER A 14 5.27 -12.36 -1.74
CA SER A 14 5.04 -13.13 -0.51
C SER A 14 5.90 -12.70 0.68
N PRO A 15 7.19 -12.30 0.55
CA PRO A 15 7.99 -11.92 1.71
C PRO A 15 7.37 -10.74 2.47
N TYR A 16 6.88 -9.74 1.73
CA TYR A 16 6.16 -8.60 2.31
C TYR A 16 4.80 -9.02 2.85
N THR A 17 4.02 -9.79 2.09
CA THR A 17 2.70 -10.26 2.53
C THR A 17 2.76 -11.01 3.86
N LEU A 18 3.71 -11.94 4.03
CA LEU A 18 3.90 -12.71 5.27
C LEU A 18 4.27 -11.81 6.45
N THR A 19 5.14 -10.84 6.21
CA THR A 19 5.54 -9.85 7.21
C THR A 19 4.35 -8.97 7.60
N GLY A 20 3.53 -8.54 6.64
CA GLY A 20 2.31 -7.78 6.88
C GLY A 20 1.30 -8.56 7.73
N ILE A 21 1.07 -9.83 7.40
CA ILE A 21 0.19 -10.71 8.21
C ILE A 21 0.73 -10.82 9.64
N THR A 22 2.05 -11.03 9.79
CA THR A 22 2.70 -11.15 11.10
C THR A 22 2.51 -9.89 11.94
N ILE A 23 2.72 -8.70 11.36
CA ILE A 23 2.48 -7.41 12.03
C ILE A 23 1.01 -7.27 12.43
N GLY A 24 0.08 -7.59 11.51
CA GLY A 24 -1.35 -7.53 11.80
C GLY A 24 -1.77 -8.42 12.96
N LEU A 25 -1.21 -9.64 13.06
CA LEU A 25 -1.47 -10.56 14.16
C LEU A 25 -0.89 -10.03 15.49
N LEU A 26 0.35 -9.55 15.48
CA LEU A 26 1.02 -9.00 16.68
C LEU A 26 0.30 -7.76 17.22
N LEU A 27 -0.26 -6.93 16.33
CA LEU A 27 -1.01 -5.74 16.69
C LEU A 27 -2.48 -6.02 17.02
N GLY A 28 -2.95 -7.28 16.88
CA GLY A 28 -4.34 -7.65 17.16
C GLY A 28 -5.34 -7.02 16.18
N GLY A 29 -4.94 -6.87 14.92
CA GLY A 29 -5.76 -6.30 13.86
C GLY A 29 -6.97 -7.16 13.51
N ARG A 30 -8.02 -6.52 12.99
CA ARG A 30 -9.18 -7.16 12.38
C ARG A 30 -8.90 -7.40 10.91
N PHE A 31 -8.97 -8.66 10.49
CA PHE A 31 -8.67 -9.09 9.13
C PHE A 31 -9.94 -9.17 8.29
N GLN A 32 -9.86 -8.69 7.06
CA GLN A 32 -10.87 -8.87 6.03
C GLN A 32 -10.18 -9.20 4.71
N ARG A 33 -10.84 -9.97 3.85
CA ARG A 33 -10.30 -10.29 2.52
C ARG A 33 -11.21 -9.69 1.46
N ILE A 34 -10.66 -8.78 0.66
CA ILE A 34 -11.39 -8.09 -0.41
C ILE A 34 -10.61 -8.23 -1.70
N GLU A 35 -11.23 -8.88 -2.69
CA GLU A 35 -10.69 -9.10 -4.04
C GLU A 35 -9.31 -9.78 -4.08
N GLY A 36 -9.00 -10.59 -3.07
CA GLY A 36 -7.73 -11.31 -2.97
C GLY A 36 -6.63 -10.58 -2.19
N VAL A 37 -6.91 -9.40 -1.65
CA VAL A 37 -6.03 -8.64 -0.75
C VAL A 37 -6.56 -8.75 0.67
N ILE A 38 -5.67 -8.79 1.64
CA ILE A 38 -5.97 -8.85 3.06
C ILE A 38 -5.95 -7.42 3.60
N GLU A 39 -7.11 -6.88 3.93
CA GLU A 39 -7.23 -5.60 4.62
C GLU A 39 -7.22 -5.83 6.13
N ILE A 40 -6.43 -5.03 6.86
CA ILE A 40 -6.26 -5.15 8.31
C ILE A 40 -6.41 -3.79 8.96
N SER A 41 -7.34 -3.66 9.90
CA SER A 41 -7.55 -2.42 10.67
C SER A 41 -7.63 -2.67 12.17
N GLY A 42 -7.40 -1.64 12.97
CA GLY A 42 -7.54 -1.72 14.42
C GLY A 42 -6.87 -0.56 15.14
N PRO A 43 -7.15 -0.33 16.44
CA PRO A 43 -6.67 0.84 17.17
C PRO A 43 -5.14 0.98 17.15
N ARG A 44 -4.41 -0.12 17.44
CA ARG A 44 -2.94 -0.12 17.44
C ARG A 44 -2.35 0.11 16.04
N ILE A 45 -3.01 -0.40 15.00
CA ILE A 45 -2.59 -0.18 13.61
C ILE A 45 -2.79 1.29 13.25
N GLY A 46 -3.94 1.87 13.61
CA GLY A 46 -4.21 3.29 13.41
C GLY A 46 -3.22 4.18 14.14
N ASP A 47 -2.90 3.87 15.40
CA ASP A 47 -1.90 4.61 16.17
C ASP A 47 -0.51 4.61 15.51
N VAL A 48 -0.09 3.46 14.96
CA VAL A 48 1.18 3.34 14.23
C VAL A 48 1.16 4.19 12.97
N LEU A 49 0.10 4.09 12.16
CA LEU A 49 -0.05 4.84 10.91
C LEU A 49 -0.11 6.35 11.14
N HIS A 50 -0.75 6.82 12.22
CA HIS A 50 -0.77 8.23 12.60
C HIS A 50 0.60 8.78 13.02
N ARG A 51 1.48 7.93 13.57
CA ARG A 51 2.80 8.32 14.08
C ARG A 51 3.91 8.20 13.04
N MET A 52 3.61 7.75 11.82
CA MET A 52 4.57 7.73 10.73
C MET A 52 5.04 9.14 10.38
N TYR A 53 6.27 9.24 9.85
CA TYR A 53 6.84 10.52 9.42
C TYR A 53 5.93 11.27 8.44
N VAL A 54 5.28 10.52 7.55
CA VAL A 54 4.13 10.96 6.76
C VAL A 54 2.92 10.19 7.29
N PRO A 55 1.98 10.84 7.99
CA PRO A 55 0.77 10.18 8.47
C PRO A 55 -0.03 9.62 7.28
N ALA A 56 -0.37 8.34 7.34
CA ALA A 56 -1.05 7.64 6.25
C ALA A 56 -2.40 7.10 6.71
N MET A 57 -3.45 7.25 5.91
CA MET A 57 -4.76 6.65 6.20
C MET A 57 -4.73 5.13 6.05
N ALA A 58 -3.95 4.65 5.07
CA ALA A 58 -3.69 3.26 4.80
C ALA A 58 -2.24 3.06 4.36
N LEU A 59 -1.77 1.81 4.35
CA LEU A 59 -0.43 1.42 3.92
C LEU A 59 -0.46 0.01 3.33
N THR A 60 -0.05 -0.13 2.09
CA THR A 60 0.12 -1.43 1.44
C THR A 60 1.48 -2.08 1.72
N PHE A 61 1.43 -3.39 1.95
CA PHE A 61 2.58 -4.25 2.17
C PHE A 61 2.39 -5.62 1.52
N GLY A 62 2.82 -5.77 0.27
CA GLY A 62 2.51 -6.94 -0.54
C GLY A 62 1.01 -7.02 -0.84
N HIS A 63 0.38 -8.16 -0.51
CA HIS A 63 -1.07 -8.35 -0.57
C HIS A 63 -1.79 -8.04 0.75
N VAL A 64 -1.14 -7.32 1.66
CA VAL A 64 -1.76 -6.80 2.90
C VAL A 64 -1.91 -5.29 2.79
N VAL A 65 -3.06 -4.76 3.21
CA VAL A 65 -3.28 -3.31 3.34
C VAL A 65 -3.68 -3.02 4.78
N PHE A 66 -2.89 -2.22 5.46
CA PHE A 66 -3.24 -1.69 6.77
C PHE A 66 -4.08 -0.44 6.61
N GLY A 67 -5.06 -0.23 7.48
CA GLY A 67 -5.75 1.06 7.55
C GLY A 67 -6.08 1.46 8.98
N GLN A 68 -6.16 2.76 9.21
CA GLN A 68 -6.51 3.30 10.53
C GLN A 68 -7.88 2.80 10.99
N THR A 69 -8.82 2.74 10.05
CA THR A 69 -10.18 2.24 10.23
C THR A 69 -10.64 1.48 9.00
N THR A 70 -11.76 0.75 9.08
CA THR A 70 -12.40 0.16 7.90
C THR A 70 -12.82 1.22 6.88
N ALA A 71 -13.30 2.38 7.34
CA ALA A 71 -13.67 3.48 6.44
C ALA A 71 -12.45 4.05 5.70
N ALA A 72 -11.30 4.15 6.37
CA ALA A 72 -10.05 4.57 5.73
C ALA A 72 -9.65 3.57 4.62
N LEU A 73 -9.77 2.26 4.87
CA LEU A 73 -9.54 1.22 3.86
C LEU A 73 -10.51 1.33 2.68
N ASP A 74 -11.77 1.66 2.93
CA ASP A 74 -12.77 1.86 1.87
C ASP A 74 -12.42 3.04 0.98
N ILE A 75 -12.08 4.19 1.58
CA ILE A 75 -11.75 5.44 0.87
C ILE A 75 -10.47 5.29 0.05
N THR A 76 -9.44 4.66 0.61
CA THR A 76 -8.12 4.52 -0.03
C THR A 76 -8.00 3.30 -0.94
N ARG A 77 -9.07 2.49 -1.09
CA ARG A 77 -8.97 1.18 -1.72
C ARG A 77 -8.35 1.23 -3.11
N ALA A 78 -8.82 2.16 -3.94
CA ALA A 78 -8.34 2.30 -5.32
C ALA A 78 -6.82 2.56 -5.35
N HIS A 79 -6.37 3.57 -4.60
CA HIS A 79 -4.98 3.92 -4.36
C HIS A 79 -4.13 2.72 -3.91
N GLU A 80 -4.51 2.06 -2.82
CA GLU A 80 -3.77 0.95 -2.25
C GLU A 80 -3.69 -0.25 -3.21
N ARG A 81 -4.69 -0.44 -4.09
CA ARG A 81 -4.64 -1.50 -5.12
C ARG A 81 -3.62 -1.21 -6.22
N VAL A 82 -3.21 0.04 -6.41
CA VAL A 82 -2.06 0.35 -7.28
C VAL A 82 -0.78 -0.15 -6.61
N HIS A 83 -0.57 0.13 -5.32
CA HIS A 83 0.58 -0.38 -4.60
C HIS A 83 0.64 -1.91 -4.55
N VAL A 84 -0.50 -2.60 -4.38
CA VAL A 84 -0.53 -4.08 -4.46
C VAL A 84 0.01 -4.55 -5.81
N ARG A 85 -0.42 -3.92 -6.92
CA ARG A 85 0.07 -4.25 -8.26
C ARG A 85 1.54 -3.89 -8.46
N GLN A 86 2.03 -2.83 -7.81
CA GLN A 86 3.45 -2.51 -7.80
C GLN A 86 4.26 -3.59 -7.06
N TYR A 87 3.78 -4.09 -5.91
CA TYR A 87 4.39 -5.26 -5.26
C TYR A 87 4.33 -6.51 -6.13
N GLU A 88 3.25 -6.74 -6.88
CA GLU A 88 3.16 -7.85 -7.84
C GLU A 88 4.15 -7.72 -9.01
N ARG A 89 4.50 -6.49 -9.41
CA ARG A 89 5.45 -6.22 -10.50
C ARG A 89 6.91 -6.26 -10.03
N TRP A 90 7.20 -5.65 -8.88
CA TRP A 90 8.55 -5.42 -8.37
C TRP A 90 8.98 -6.40 -7.27
N GLY A 91 8.02 -7.00 -6.58
CA GLY A 91 8.26 -7.98 -5.51
C GLY A 91 9.21 -7.42 -4.45
N PRO A 92 10.26 -8.18 -4.05
CA PRO A 92 11.26 -7.74 -3.06
C PRO A 92 11.99 -6.44 -3.42
N ALA A 93 12.04 -6.05 -4.69
CA ALA A 93 12.71 -4.83 -5.13
C ALA A 93 11.87 -3.56 -4.93
N PHE A 94 10.57 -3.68 -4.63
CA PHE A 94 9.68 -2.52 -4.55
C PHE A 94 10.12 -1.49 -3.49
N VAL A 95 10.29 -1.90 -2.24
CA VAL A 95 10.66 -0.98 -1.15
C VAL A 95 12.04 -0.33 -1.39
N PRO A 96 13.11 -1.08 -1.78
CA PRO A 96 14.38 -0.46 -2.17
C PRO A 96 14.24 0.60 -3.27
N MET A 97 13.45 0.31 -4.31
CA MET A 97 13.23 1.27 -5.41
C MET A 97 12.45 2.49 -4.95
N TYR A 98 11.41 2.31 -4.14
CA TYR A 98 10.64 3.40 -3.56
C TYR A 98 11.53 4.35 -2.77
N LEU A 99 12.37 3.80 -1.88
CA LEU A 99 13.29 4.57 -1.06
C LEU A 99 14.38 5.25 -1.91
N LEU A 100 14.87 4.60 -2.97
CA LEU A 100 15.83 5.21 -3.88
C LEU A 100 15.27 6.47 -4.53
N PHE A 101 14.04 6.42 -5.05
CA PHE A 101 13.39 7.61 -5.63
C PHE A 101 13.11 8.68 -4.57
N PHE A 102 12.60 8.28 -3.40
CA PHE A 102 12.38 9.19 -2.28
C PHE A 102 13.67 9.94 -1.92
N SER A 103 14.78 9.23 -1.70
CA SER A 103 16.07 9.81 -1.34
C SER A 103 16.64 10.67 -2.47
N PHE A 104 16.55 10.23 -3.72
CA PHE A 104 17.04 11.01 -4.86
C PHE A 104 16.31 12.35 -5.03
N LEU A 105 14.98 12.35 -4.89
CA LEU A 105 14.17 13.56 -4.94
C LEU A 105 14.47 14.47 -3.75
N TYR A 106 14.54 13.90 -2.54
CA TYR A 106 14.90 14.64 -1.33
C TYR A 106 16.26 15.33 -1.44
N LEU A 107 17.29 14.62 -1.95
CA LEU A 107 18.62 15.20 -2.18
C LEU A 107 18.62 16.32 -3.23
N LYS A 108 17.60 16.40 -4.09
CA LYS A 108 17.38 17.49 -5.04
C LYS A 108 16.51 18.62 -4.47
N GLY A 109 16.14 18.55 -3.18
CA GLY A 109 15.24 19.54 -2.55
C GLY A 109 13.79 19.43 -2.99
N ARG A 110 13.38 18.29 -3.53
CA ARG A 110 12.00 17.99 -3.99
C ARG A 110 11.23 17.20 -2.94
N ASP A 111 9.90 17.13 -3.08
CA ASP A 111 9.05 16.33 -2.21
C ASP A 111 9.21 14.85 -2.57
N GLY A 112 10.00 14.12 -1.78
CA GLY A 112 10.31 12.71 -2.03
C GLY A 112 9.10 11.76 -1.92
N TYR A 113 8.00 12.22 -1.31
CA TYR A 113 6.75 11.47 -1.23
C TYR A 113 5.84 11.81 -2.42
N ARG A 114 5.40 13.07 -2.52
CA ARG A 114 4.40 13.48 -3.54
C ARG A 114 4.90 13.36 -4.97
N GLU A 115 6.20 13.50 -5.18
CA GLU A 115 6.80 13.43 -6.52
C GLU A 115 7.40 12.05 -6.82
N ASN A 116 7.20 11.07 -5.92
CA ASN A 116 7.63 9.70 -6.14
C ASN A 116 6.82 9.07 -7.29
N PRO A 117 7.45 8.48 -8.33
CA PRO A 117 6.73 7.86 -9.44
C PRO A 117 5.69 6.81 -8.99
N PHE A 118 5.96 6.10 -7.88
CA PHE A 118 5.03 5.11 -7.34
C PHE A 118 3.78 5.73 -6.71
N GLU A 119 3.94 6.87 -6.01
CA GLU A 119 2.84 7.63 -5.43
C GLU A 119 2.04 8.35 -6.53
N ILE A 120 2.71 8.90 -7.56
CA ILE A 120 2.04 9.51 -8.71
C ILE A 120 1.14 8.49 -9.43
N GLU A 121 1.63 7.27 -9.66
CA GLU A 121 0.81 6.18 -10.25
C GLU A 121 -0.40 5.85 -9.37
N ALA A 122 -0.25 5.90 -8.05
CA ALA A 122 -1.31 5.58 -7.10
C ALA A 122 -2.35 6.71 -6.99
N TYR A 123 -1.93 7.98 -6.88
CA TYR A 123 -2.85 9.12 -6.84
C TYR A 123 -3.61 9.34 -8.15
N ALA A 124 -3.04 8.94 -9.29
CA ALA A 124 -3.73 9.06 -10.57
C ALA A 124 -5.10 8.37 -10.55
N VAL A 125 -5.31 7.29 -9.77
CA VAL A 125 -6.63 6.62 -9.70
C VAL A 125 -7.61 7.27 -8.75
N ASP A 126 -7.15 8.11 -7.82
CA ASP A 126 -8.02 8.87 -6.91
C ASP A 126 -8.63 10.08 -7.63
N ASP A 127 -7.84 10.76 -8.47
CA ASP A 127 -8.29 11.91 -9.26
C ASP A 127 -9.37 11.54 -10.29
N PHE A 128 -9.39 10.29 -10.78
CA PHE A 128 -10.46 9.80 -11.66
C PHE A 128 -11.77 9.46 -10.92
N GLN A 129 -11.78 9.47 -9.58
CA GLN A 129 -12.97 9.14 -8.78
C GLN A 129 -13.72 10.35 -8.23
N THR A 130 -13.24 11.58 -8.41
CA THR A 130 -14.09 12.76 -8.26
C THR A 130 -14.99 12.86 -9.49
N PRO A 131 -16.32 12.65 -9.38
CA PRO A 131 -17.22 13.12 -10.42
C PRO A 131 -17.08 14.64 -10.45
N ASP A 132 -17.01 15.24 -11.64
CA ASP A 132 -17.19 16.68 -11.80
C ASP A 132 -18.43 17.09 -11.00
N SER A 133 -18.22 17.87 -9.93
CA SER A 133 -19.29 18.48 -9.19
C SER A 133 -19.79 19.68 -10.01
N ASP A 134 -20.70 19.41 -10.94
CA ASP A 134 -21.60 20.41 -11.53
C ASP A 134 -22.69 20.84 -10.53
#